data_AF-A0A1H6NDL8-F1
#
_entry.id   AF-A0A1H6NDL8-F1
#
_cell.length_a   1.000
_cell.length_b   1.000
_cell.length_c   1.000
_cell.angle_alpha   90.00
_cell.angle_beta   90.00
_cell.angle_gamma   90.00
#
_symmetry.space_group_name_H-M   'P 1'
#
loop_
_entity.id
_entity.type
_entity.pdbx_description
1 polymer ?
#
loop_
_entity_poly.entity_id
_entity_poly.type
_entity_poly.pdbx_seq_one_letter_code
_entity_poly.pdbx_strand_id
1 'polypeptide(L)'
;MKFSAVINSLTSCLFAASLISSVCAASSLPDLGGNGFSVITPDKEKQLGDVMMRQTRGSLPMVYDPLLDEYINSLGNRLVARANDVRFPFKFYWVQDKNINAFATLGGNIASHTGTLAIADSESEFASVMAHEIAHVTQRHIARFVEAQSQKAPLTLAGVLGAIVLATVNPEAGMAAMMATQGAAQQSAINFTRSNEQEADRIGMQVMADAGFDPYAVPNFFRKLTEQNRFISQQLSFLQTHPLSQNRVSDTRMRAEQFPQRFIPDSQDFTLSKARVLARYQYNKKDAEQVFRKKLGEPGGNTKANQYGLAITLLDTGKLDQARKLIEQLLEKDEHNLYYIDVYTDILLEQKEYQLCLEMLEQQYLLRPNNQVVTLNYANAAMKSGGHHLAIHLLKSLLFYKNDNILAYDLLADAYKALGDFGKYYEAKADLAYQLANYPKAIDDLNEALNHLKPEQKLENRRLEAKKKQLQAEFNRLQRM
;
A
#
# COMPACT_ATOMS: atom_id res chain seq x y z
N MET A 1 -6.47 -19.82 84.53
CA MET A 1 -7.62 -19.04 85.05
C MET A 1 -8.62 -18.80 83.91
N LYS A 2 -9.78 -18.17 84.15
CA LYS A 2 -10.97 -18.22 83.27
C LYS A 2 -11.76 -16.90 83.38
N PHE A 3 -12.34 -16.39 82.28
CA PHE A 3 -13.16 -15.14 82.17
C PHE A 3 -12.40 -13.81 82.45
N SER A 4 -12.73 -12.61 81.93
CA SER A 4 -13.54 -12.08 80.78
C SER A 4 -13.11 -10.60 80.55
N ALA A 5 -13.59 -9.70 79.66
CA ALA A 5 -14.62 -9.67 78.59
C ALA A 5 -14.17 -8.62 77.51
N VAL A 6 -14.45 -8.76 76.20
CA VAL A 6 -15.61 -8.24 75.40
C VAL A 6 -15.89 -6.73 75.45
N ILE A 7 -15.74 -6.07 74.28
CA ILE A 7 -16.42 -4.88 73.69
C ILE A 7 -15.75 -4.70 72.29
N ASN A 8 -16.32 -5.01 71.12
CA ASN A 8 -17.48 -4.45 70.37
C ASN A 8 -17.38 -2.94 70.09
N SER A 9 -17.58 -2.36 68.89
CA SER A 9 -17.70 -2.81 67.48
C SER A 9 -17.37 -1.55 66.61
N LEU A 10 -17.77 -1.26 65.35
CA LEU A 10 -18.65 -1.88 64.34
C LEU A 10 -18.36 -1.26 62.94
N THR A 11 -17.99 -2.07 61.94
CA THR A 11 -18.27 -1.77 60.51
C THR A 11 -18.48 -3.07 59.74
N SER A 12 -19.51 -3.08 58.88
CA SER A 12 -19.99 -4.26 58.15
C SER A 12 -19.92 -4.05 56.63
N CYS A 13 -20.39 -5.05 55.88
CA CYS A 13 -20.52 -5.09 54.41
C CYS A 13 -19.19 -5.37 53.65
N LEU A 14 -19.17 -6.17 52.59
CA LEU A 14 -20.27 -6.79 51.82
C LEU A 14 -19.94 -8.22 51.37
N PHE A 15 -20.98 -9.05 51.23
CA PHE A 15 -20.91 -10.42 50.71
C PHE A 15 -21.34 -10.37 49.22
N ALA A 16 -20.40 -10.45 48.27
CA ALA A 16 -20.74 -10.47 46.84
C ALA A 16 -19.63 -11.07 45.95
N ALA A 17 -20.06 -11.95 45.03
CA ALA A 17 -19.44 -12.31 43.74
C ALA A 17 -17.90 -12.35 43.61
N SER A 18 -17.35 -13.57 43.74
CA SER A 18 -16.13 -13.98 43.04
C SER A 18 -16.37 -15.29 42.28
N LEU A 19 -17.32 -15.24 41.33
CA LEU A 19 -17.68 -16.29 40.38
C LEU A 19 -17.22 -15.85 38.99
N ILE A 20 -16.68 -16.79 38.19
CA ILE A 20 -16.38 -16.65 36.74
C ILE A 20 -15.20 -15.66 36.50
N SER A 21 -14.08 -16.02 35.85
CA SER A 21 -13.82 -17.11 34.90
C SER A 21 -12.47 -17.80 35.13
N SER A 22 -12.46 -19.13 35.14
CA SER A 22 -11.32 -19.90 34.63
C SER A 22 -11.33 -19.79 33.10
N VAL A 23 -10.88 -18.67 32.54
CA VAL A 23 -10.75 -18.57 31.07
C VAL A 23 -9.75 -19.64 30.64
N CYS A 24 -10.16 -20.51 29.71
CA CYS A 24 -9.22 -21.41 29.06
C CYS A 24 -8.16 -20.58 28.34
N ALA A 25 -6.99 -20.44 28.98
CA ALA A 25 -5.77 -20.21 28.26
C ALA A 25 -5.61 -21.42 27.32
N ALA A 26 -5.99 -21.23 26.06
CA ALA A 26 -5.77 -22.20 25.00
C ALA A 26 -4.26 -22.24 24.72
N SER A 27 -3.52 -22.89 25.63
CA SER A 27 -2.13 -23.23 25.45
C SER A 27 -2.05 -24.07 24.19
N SER A 28 -1.57 -23.47 23.10
CA SER A 28 -1.20 -24.18 21.89
C SER A 28 -0.19 -25.24 22.28
N LEU A 29 -0.65 -26.49 22.35
CA LEU A 29 0.19 -27.63 22.64
C LEU A 29 1.35 -27.63 21.63
N PRO A 30 2.60 -27.85 22.06
CA PRO A 30 3.71 -28.03 21.14
C PRO A 30 3.36 -29.14 20.14
N ASP A 31 3.51 -28.87 18.84
CA ASP A 31 3.31 -29.89 17.81
C ASP A 31 4.43 -30.94 17.94
N LEU A 32 4.05 -32.11 18.47
CA LEU A 32 4.93 -33.23 18.74
C LEU A 32 4.70 -34.38 17.75
N GLY A 33 4.90 -34.12 16.45
CA GLY A 33 5.07 -35.24 15.51
C GLY A 33 4.71 -35.05 14.04
N GLY A 34 4.54 -33.82 13.53
CA GLY A 34 4.51 -33.60 12.07
C GLY A 34 5.92 -33.48 11.46
N ASN A 35 6.15 -34.05 10.27
CA ASN A 35 7.34 -33.73 9.43
C ASN A 35 7.21 -32.34 8.78
N GLY A 36 6.77 -31.34 9.56
CA GLY A 36 6.13 -30.11 9.09
C GLY A 36 6.82 -28.82 9.55
N PHE A 37 8.15 -28.80 9.62
CA PHE A 37 8.87 -27.54 9.75
C PHE A 37 8.65 -26.68 8.50
N SER A 38 7.70 -25.73 8.58
CA SER A 38 7.52 -24.65 7.60
C SER A 38 8.86 -23.94 7.45
N VAL A 39 9.47 -24.02 6.26
CA VAL A 39 10.83 -23.53 5.96
C VAL A 39 10.89 -22.00 6.09
N ILE A 40 9.73 -21.34 5.99
CA ILE A 40 9.57 -19.90 6.18
C ILE A 40 8.53 -19.65 7.28
N THR A 41 8.96 -19.27 8.49
CA THR A 41 8.06 -18.81 9.56
C THR A 41 7.39 -17.47 9.19
N PRO A 42 6.24 -17.09 9.78
CA PRO A 42 5.59 -15.81 9.48
C PRO A 42 6.47 -14.56 9.68
N ASP A 43 7.30 -14.54 10.74
CA ASP A 43 8.28 -13.46 10.95
C ASP A 43 9.34 -13.40 9.86
N LYS A 44 9.80 -14.58 9.39
CA LYS A 44 10.77 -14.66 8.30
C LYS A 44 10.12 -14.28 6.97
N GLU A 45 8.86 -14.66 6.76
CA GLU A 45 8.07 -14.25 5.60
C GLU A 45 7.92 -12.72 5.55
N LYS A 46 7.57 -12.09 6.67
CA LYS A 46 7.51 -10.63 6.79
C LYS A 46 8.86 -9.97 6.52
N GLN A 47 9.94 -10.45 7.12
CA GLN A 47 11.29 -9.91 6.88
C GLN A 47 11.71 -10.00 5.41
N LEU A 48 11.32 -11.07 4.70
CA LEU A 48 11.59 -11.23 3.27
C LEU A 48 10.71 -10.30 2.44
N GLY A 49 9.41 -10.21 2.76
CA GLY A 49 8.47 -9.27 2.14
C GLY A 49 8.89 -7.81 2.26
N ASP A 50 9.32 -7.38 3.45
CA ASP A 50 9.84 -6.04 3.70
C ASP A 50 11.05 -5.72 2.79
N VAL A 51 11.93 -6.69 2.54
CA VAL A 51 13.10 -6.54 1.63
C VAL A 51 12.68 -6.55 0.16
N MET A 52 11.85 -7.51 -0.24
CA MET A 52 11.33 -7.62 -1.61
C MET A 52 10.62 -6.33 -2.00
N MET A 53 9.78 -5.77 -1.12
CA MET A 53 9.07 -4.54 -1.39
C MET A 53 10.01 -3.32 -1.48
N ARG A 54 11.10 -3.24 -0.69
CA ARG A 54 12.15 -2.23 -0.88
C ARG A 54 12.81 -2.35 -2.28
N GLN A 55 13.09 -3.58 -2.74
CA GLN A 55 13.64 -3.84 -4.07
C GLN A 55 12.66 -3.46 -5.19
N THR A 56 11.38 -3.84 -5.06
CA THR A 56 10.30 -3.44 -5.98
C THR A 56 10.16 -1.92 -6.04
N ARG A 57 10.17 -1.21 -4.91
CA ARG A 57 10.14 0.28 -4.87
C ARG A 57 11.34 0.93 -5.58
N GLY A 58 12.51 0.30 -5.54
CA GLY A 58 13.71 0.75 -6.25
C GLY A 58 13.77 0.34 -7.73
N SER A 59 12.87 -0.54 -8.20
CA SER A 59 12.90 -1.12 -9.55
C SER A 59 11.70 -0.75 -10.43
N LEU A 60 10.56 -0.39 -9.84
CA LEU A 60 9.33 -0.03 -10.54
C LEU A 60 9.00 1.47 -10.42
N PRO A 61 8.26 2.05 -11.37
CA PRO A 61 7.76 3.41 -11.28
C PRO A 61 6.60 3.46 -10.28
N MET A 62 6.91 3.50 -8.97
CA MET A 62 5.89 3.57 -7.92
C MET A 62 5.18 4.93 -7.92
N VAL A 63 3.89 4.93 -7.60
CA VAL A 63 3.14 6.16 -7.29
C VAL A 63 3.13 6.34 -5.77
N TYR A 64 3.56 7.51 -5.30
CA TYR A 64 3.58 7.88 -3.88
C TYR A 64 2.53 8.96 -3.53
N ASP A 65 1.42 8.98 -4.28
CA ASP A 65 0.35 9.97 -4.13
C ASP A 65 -0.43 9.75 -2.82
N PRO A 66 -0.46 10.72 -1.88
CA PRO A 66 -1.01 10.48 -0.54
C PRO A 66 -2.51 10.13 -0.52
N LEU A 67 -3.30 10.62 -1.49
CA LEU A 67 -4.73 10.36 -1.59
C LEU A 67 -4.99 8.94 -2.13
N LEU A 68 -4.26 8.55 -3.18
CA LEU A 68 -4.36 7.19 -3.72
C LEU A 68 -3.85 6.16 -2.69
N ASP A 69 -2.81 6.48 -1.91
CA ASP A 69 -2.34 5.68 -0.78
C ASP A 69 -3.44 5.50 0.29
N GLU A 70 -4.11 6.59 0.72
CA GLU A 70 -5.19 6.51 1.72
C GLU A 70 -6.38 5.70 1.18
N TYR A 71 -6.77 5.88 -0.08
CA TYR A 71 -7.83 5.09 -0.71
C TYR A 71 -7.50 3.59 -0.78
N ILE A 72 -6.35 3.19 -1.35
CA ILE A 72 -6.04 1.76 -1.52
C ILE A 72 -5.82 1.05 -0.19
N ASN A 73 -5.25 1.73 0.81
CA ASN A 73 -5.08 1.15 2.14
C ASN A 73 -6.41 1.15 2.93
N SER A 74 -7.33 2.09 2.71
CA SER A 74 -8.69 2.06 3.27
C SER A 74 -9.48 0.85 2.73
N LEU A 75 -9.55 0.71 1.40
CA LEU A 75 -10.18 -0.43 0.73
C LEU A 75 -9.54 -1.77 1.14
N GLY A 76 -8.21 -1.84 1.07
CA GLY A 76 -7.46 -3.04 1.41
C GLY A 76 -7.68 -3.48 2.87
N ASN A 77 -7.65 -2.55 3.82
CA ASN A 77 -7.94 -2.88 5.23
C ASN A 77 -9.42 -3.25 5.47
N ARG A 78 -10.38 -2.67 4.74
CA ARG A 78 -11.80 -3.07 4.78
C ARG A 78 -11.99 -4.53 4.32
N LEU A 79 -11.21 -4.99 3.34
CA LEU A 79 -11.19 -6.39 2.88
C LEU A 79 -10.45 -7.29 3.89
N VAL A 80 -9.24 -6.91 4.34
CA VAL A 80 -8.44 -7.68 5.32
C VAL A 80 -9.17 -7.87 6.64
N ALA A 81 -9.97 -6.91 7.10
CA ALA A 81 -10.82 -7.02 8.29
C ALA A 81 -11.96 -8.07 8.17
N ARG A 82 -12.09 -8.72 7.01
CA ARG A 82 -12.99 -9.83 6.71
C ARG A 82 -12.29 -11.08 6.19
N ALA A 83 -10.97 -11.04 6.04
CA ALA A 83 -10.17 -12.18 5.64
C ALA A 83 -9.85 -13.09 6.84
N ASN A 84 -9.90 -14.40 6.61
CA ASN A 84 -9.41 -15.40 7.56
C ASN A 84 -7.89 -15.52 7.46
N ASP A 85 -7.25 -16.18 8.43
CA ASP A 85 -5.82 -16.52 8.40
C ASP A 85 -4.82 -15.37 8.19
N VAL A 86 -5.21 -14.14 8.54
CA VAL A 86 -4.34 -12.94 8.55
C VAL A 86 -3.22 -13.11 9.58
N ARG A 87 -1.97 -13.27 9.10
CA ARG A 87 -0.79 -13.63 9.92
C ARG A 87 0.26 -12.53 10.09
N PHE A 88 0.08 -11.39 9.42
CA PHE A 88 0.97 -10.23 9.43
C PHE A 88 0.20 -8.98 8.96
N PRO A 89 0.66 -7.74 9.25
CA PRO A 89 0.02 -6.53 8.74
C PRO A 89 0.10 -6.44 7.21
N PHE A 90 -0.99 -6.03 6.58
CA PHE A 90 -1.02 -5.75 5.14
C PHE A 90 -0.56 -4.31 4.84
N LYS A 91 0.01 -4.12 3.64
CA LYS A 91 0.39 -2.82 3.07
C LYS A 91 0.05 -2.79 1.59
N PHE A 92 -0.57 -1.72 1.13
CA PHE A 92 -1.06 -1.58 -0.24
C PHE A 92 -0.35 -0.44 -0.96
N TYR A 93 0.06 -0.67 -2.21
CA TYR A 93 0.91 0.22 -3.01
C TYR A 93 0.41 0.38 -4.45
N TRP A 94 0.90 1.43 -5.12
CA TRP A 94 0.58 1.74 -6.51
C TRP A 94 1.81 1.69 -7.44
N VAL A 95 1.64 1.12 -8.62
CA VAL A 95 2.61 1.16 -9.73
C VAL A 95 2.03 2.01 -10.87
N GLN A 96 2.81 2.96 -11.38
CA GLN A 96 2.46 3.82 -12.51
C GLN A 96 2.59 3.05 -13.84
N ASP A 97 1.66 2.14 -14.06
CA ASP A 97 1.47 1.48 -15.34
C ASP A 97 -0.01 1.51 -15.73
N LYS A 98 -0.26 1.58 -17.04
CA LYS A 98 -1.58 1.67 -17.69
C LYS A 98 -2.12 0.29 -18.06
N ASN A 99 -1.28 -0.75 -18.06
CA ASN A 99 -1.72 -2.13 -18.19
C ASN A 99 -2.53 -2.56 -16.95
N ILE A 100 -3.38 -3.56 -17.15
CA ILE A 100 -4.14 -4.19 -16.07
C ILE A 100 -3.22 -5.20 -15.38
N ASN A 101 -2.89 -4.95 -14.11
CA ASN A 101 -2.18 -5.89 -13.25
C ASN A 101 -2.34 -5.55 -11.75
N ALA A 102 -2.13 -6.56 -10.91
CA ALA A 102 -1.87 -6.44 -9.49
C ALA A 102 -0.97 -7.62 -9.09
N PHE A 103 -0.27 -7.52 -7.96
CA PHE A 103 0.51 -8.63 -7.43
C PHE A 103 0.74 -8.51 -5.92
N ALA A 104 0.73 -9.66 -5.24
CA ALA A 104 1.28 -9.85 -3.93
C ALA A 104 2.79 -10.16 -3.94
N THR A 105 3.48 -9.73 -2.89
CA THR A 105 4.76 -10.34 -2.45
C THR A 105 4.60 -10.90 -1.04
N LEU A 106 5.67 -11.45 -0.45
CA LEU A 106 5.61 -12.04 0.88
C LEU A 106 5.17 -11.04 1.97
N GLY A 107 4.58 -11.55 3.04
CA GLY A 107 4.39 -10.77 4.28
C GLY A 107 3.44 -9.59 4.20
N GLY A 108 2.40 -9.64 3.36
CA GLY A 108 1.30 -8.67 3.36
C GLY A 108 1.43 -7.49 2.40
N ASN A 109 2.49 -7.46 1.58
CA ASN A 109 2.75 -6.37 0.64
C ASN A 109 2.06 -6.63 -0.71
N ILE A 110 1.03 -5.84 -1.06
CA ILE A 110 0.27 -5.95 -2.32
C ILE A 110 0.41 -4.65 -3.12
N ALA A 111 0.67 -4.76 -4.42
CA ALA A 111 0.74 -3.63 -5.34
C ALA A 111 -0.33 -3.75 -6.44
N SER A 112 -0.88 -2.62 -6.88
CA SER A 112 -1.83 -2.53 -8.00
C SER A 112 -1.35 -1.54 -9.06
N HIS A 113 -1.55 -1.85 -10.34
CA HIS A 113 -1.23 -0.92 -11.43
C HIS A 113 -2.33 0.15 -11.55
N THR A 114 -1.97 1.40 -11.83
CA THR A 114 -2.94 2.48 -12.05
C THR A 114 -3.99 2.16 -13.12
N GLY A 115 -3.62 1.41 -14.16
CA GLY A 115 -4.53 0.92 -15.20
C GLY A 115 -5.67 0.03 -14.67
N THR A 116 -5.44 -0.71 -13.59
CA THR A 116 -6.44 -1.58 -12.96
C THR A 116 -7.57 -0.77 -12.31
N LEU A 117 -7.27 0.36 -11.68
CA LEU A 117 -8.30 1.30 -11.20
C LEU A 117 -8.96 2.06 -12.36
N ALA A 118 -8.18 2.42 -13.39
CA ALA A 118 -8.70 3.14 -14.55
C ALA A 118 -9.77 2.35 -15.32
N ILE A 119 -9.64 1.01 -15.39
CA ILE A 119 -10.51 0.14 -16.18
C ILE A 119 -11.71 -0.46 -15.41
N ALA A 120 -11.62 -0.61 -14.07
CA ALA A 120 -12.68 -1.18 -13.24
C ALA A 120 -13.92 -0.27 -13.25
N ASP A 121 -15.09 -0.76 -13.66
CA ASP A 121 -16.29 0.08 -13.85
C ASP A 121 -16.96 0.47 -12.53
N SER A 122 -16.73 -0.30 -11.46
CA SER A 122 -17.20 -0.03 -10.09
C SER A 122 -16.09 -0.28 -9.06
N GLU A 123 -16.29 0.24 -7.84
CA GLU A 123 -15.43 -0.02 -6.69
C GLU A 123 -15.39 -1.52 -6.36
N SER A 124 -16.51 -2.24 -6.56
CA SER A 124 -16.56 -3.70 -6.36
C SER A 124 -15.70 -4.45 -7.38
N GLU A 125 -15.58 -3.99 -8.63
CA GLU A 125 -14.65 -4.59 -9.59
C GLU A 125 -13.19 -4.39 -9.17
N PHE A 126 -12.81 -3.20 -8.71
CA PHE A 126 -11.45 -2.98 -8.20
C PHE A 126 -11.19 -3.77 -6.91
N ALA A 127 -12.17 -3.83 -6.01
CA ALA A 127 -12.14 -4.64 -4.80
C ALA A 127 -11.96 -6.14 -5.11
N SER A 128 -12.45 -6.66 -6.25
CA SER A 128 -12.24 -8.05 -6.64
C SER A 128 -10.78 -8.41 -6.87
N VAL A 129 -10.02 -7.53 -7.52
CA VAL A 129 -8.59 -7.72 -7.74
C VAL A 129 -7.85 -7.65 -6.40
N MET A 130 -8.19 -6.68 -5.55
CA MET A 130 -7.55 -6.55 -4.24
C MET A 130 -7.87 -7.74 -3.31
N ALA A 131 -9.09 -8.28 -3.36
CA ALA A 131 -9.49 -9.46 -2.60
C ALA A 131 -8.82 -10.75 -3.09
N HIS A 132 -8.58 -10.88 -4.40
CA HIS A 132 -7.81 -11.98 -5.00
C HIS A 132 -6.36 -11.99 -4.48
N GLU A 133 -5.70 -10.84 -4.48
CA GLU A 133 -4.33 -10.72 -3.95
C GLU A 133 -4.28 -10.91 -2.43
N ILE A 134 -5.29 -10.45 -1.67
CA ILE A 134 -5.41 -10.75 -0.23
C ILE A 134 -5.53 -12.26 -0.01
N ALA A 135 -6.32 -12.96 -0.81
CA ALA A 135 -6.45 -14.42 -0.72
C ALA A 135 -5.14 -15.15 -1.09
N HIS A 136 -4.39 -14.68 -2.10
CA HIS A 136 -3.05 -15.22 -2.40
C HIS A 136 -2.09 -15.15 -1.20
N VAL A 137 -2.22 -14.08 -0.42
CA VAL A 137 -1.40 -13.80 0.75
C VAL A 137 -1.86 -14.59 1.98
N THR A 138 -3.15 -14.61 2.34
CA THR A 138 -3.65 -15.38 3.51
C THR A 138 -3.45 -16.88 3.31
N GLN A 139 -3.66 -17.37 2.09
CA GLN A 139 -3.41 -18.76 1.72
C GLN A 139 -1.93 -19.06 1.47
N ARG A 140 -1.03 -18.09 1.75
CA ARG A 140 0.43 -18.21 1.68
C ARG A 140 0.94 -18.84 0.37
N HIS A 141 0.31 -18.55 -0.77
CA HIS A 141 0.59 -19.27 -2.03
C HIS A 141 2.06 -19.23 -2.44
N ILE A 142 2.72 -18.07 -2.25
CA ILE A 142 4.15 -17.91 -2.53
C ILE A 142 5.00 -18.72 -1.54
N ALA A 143 4.72 -18.68 -0.23
CA ALA A 143 5.49 -19.47 0.74
C ALA A 143 5.32 -20.98 0.53
N ARG A 144 4.07 -21.45 0.28
CA ARG A 144 3.79 -22.85 -0.10
C ARG A 144 4.55 -23.27 -1.37
N PHE A 145 4.69 -22.37 -2.35
CA PHE A 145 5.51 -22.63 -3.55
C PHE A 145 6.98 -22.83 -3.22
N VAL A 146 7.58 -21.89 -2.46
CA VAL A 146 9.00 -21.96 -2.08
C VAL A 146 9.28 -23.22 -1.27
N GLU A 147 8.44 -23.55 -0.29
CA GLU A 147 8.56 -24.76 0.54
C GLU A 147 8.50 -26.04 -0.30
N ALA A 148 7.51 -26.16 -1.19
CA ALA A 148 7.36 -27.31 -2.09
C ALA A 148 8.49 -27.44 -3.12
N GLN A 149 9.23 -26.36 -3.39
CA GLN A 149 10.35 -26.34 -4.33
C GLN A 149 11.69 -26.61 -3.63
N SER A 150 11.93 -26.07 -2.43
CA SER A 150 13.11 -26.37 -1.60
C SER A 150 13.17 -27.85 -1.18
N GLN A 151 12.04 -28.55 -1.09
CA GLN A 151 12.00 -30.00 -0.87
C GLN A 151 12.44 -30.82 -2.10
N LYS A 152 12.41 -30.26 -3.31
CA LYS A 152 12.70 -30.96 -4.57
C LYS A 152 14.11 -30.71 -5.10
N ALA A 153 14.66 -29.53 -4.82
CA ALA A 153 16.04 -29.19 -5.14
C ALA A 153 16.61 -28.22 -4.08
N PRO A 154 17.88 -28.39 -3.66
CA PRO A 154 18.57 -27.46 -2.76
C PRO A 154 18.97 -26.17 -3.52
N LEU A 155 17.96 -25.40 -3.95
CA LEU A 155 18.12 -24.06 -4.52
C LEU A 155 18.45 -23.06 -3.41
N THR A 156 19.28 -22.06 -3.72
CA THR A 156 19.52 -20.93 -2.80
C THR A 156 18.26 -20.09 -2.65
N LEU A 157 18.03 -19.57 -1.44
CA LEU A 157 16.78 -18.89 -1.12
C LEU A 157 16.67 -17.55 -1.88
N ALA A 158 17.77 -16.82 -2.09
CA ALA A 158 17.77 -15.64 -2.94
C ALA A 158 17.61 -15.97 -4.44
N GLY A 159 17.97 -17.17 -4.90
CA GLY A 159 17.69 -17.60 -6.28
C GLY A 159 16.18 -17.64 -6.53
N VAL A 160 15.41 -18.18 -5.58
CA VAL A 160 13.95 -18.23 -5.66
C VAL A 160 13.32 -16.85 -5.41
N LEU A 161 13.75 -16.11 -4.38
CA LEU A 161 13.23 -14.77 -4.08
C LEU A 161 13.51 -13.77 -5.20
N GLY A 162 14.71 -13.80 -5.80
CA GLY A 162 15.09 -12.98 -6.94
C GLY A 162 14.27 -13.29 -8.18
N ALA A 163 13.95 -14.57 -8.43
CA ALA A 163 13.02 -14.95 -9.50
C ALA A 163 11.59 -14.45 -9.27
N ILE A 164 11.10 -14.43 -8.01
CA ILE A 164 9.80 -13.86 -7.65
C ILE A 164 9.78 -12.34 -7.85
N VAL A 165 10.80 -11.61 -7.36
CA VAL A 165 10.91 -10.15 -7.59
C VAL A 165 10.99 -9.87 -9.10
N LEU A 166 11.78 -10.63 -9.85
CA LEU A 166 11.86 -10.50 -11.31
C LEU A 166 10.50 -10.75 -11.97
N ALA A 167 9.70 -11.72 -11.50
CA ALA A 167 8.35 -11.96 -12.02
C ALA A 167 7.38 -10.78 -11.75
N THR A 168 7.55 -10.04 -10.65
CA THR A 168 6.77 -8.79 -10.42
C THR A 168 7.19 -7.62 -11.30
N VAL A 169 8.43 -7.62 -11.81
CA VAL A 169 8.98 -6.56 -12.68
C VAL A 169 8.81 -6.87 -14.17
N ASN A 170 8.93 -8.14 -14.54
CA ASN A 170 8.76 -8.65 -15.89
C ASN A 170 8.31 -10.12 -15.81
N PRO A 171 7.01 -10.42 -15.99
CA PRO A 171 6.48 -11.78 -15.84
C PRO A 171 7.19 -12.80 -16.72
N GLU A 172 7.53 -12.46 -17.97
CA GLU A 172 8.20 -13.34 -18.90
C GLU A 172 9.63 -13.70 -18.46
N ALA A 173 10.41 -12.73 -17.97
CA ALA A 173 11.78 -12.95 -17.48
C ALA A 173 11.79 -13.68 -16.13
N GLY A 174 10.83 -13.41 -15.24
CA GLY A 174 10.67 -14.17 -13.99
C GLY A 174 10.28 -15.62 -14.26
N MET A 175 9.32 -15.84 -15.16
CA MET A 175 8.97 -17.18 -15.65
C MET A 175 10.16 -17.86 -16.34
N ALA A 176 10.94 -17.16 -17.16
CA ALA A 176 12.13 -17.71 -17.80
C ALA A 176 13.21 -18.10 -16.79
N ALA A 177 13.45 -17.29 -15.76
CA ALA A 177 14.37 -17.62 -14.67
C ALA A 177 13.92 -18.86 -13.88
N MET A 178 12.61 -18.99 -13.61
CA MET A 178 12.06 -20.21 -13.00
C MET A 178 12.16 -21.43 -13.93
N MET A 179 11.88 -21.28 -15.24
CA MET A 179 12.00 -22.38 -16.22
C MET A 179 13.46 -22.84 -16.42
N ALA A 180 14.42 -21.91 -16.43
CA ALA A 180 15.84 -22.21 -16.60
C ALA A 180 16.42 -23.10 -15.49
N THR A 181 15.75 -23.23 -14.34
CA THR A 181 16.21 -24.05 -13.21
C THR A 181 15.61 -25.45 -13.14
N GLN A 182 14.61 -25.83 -13.95
CA GLN A 182 14.10 -27.22 -14.03
C GLN A 182 13.17 -27.48 -15.23
N GLY A 183 13.58 -28.38 -16.14
CA GLY A 183 12.75 -28.83 -17.26
C GLY A 183 11.54 -29.72 -16.87
N ALA A 184 11.58 -30.39 -15.71
CA ALA A 184 10.49 -31.26 -15.25
C ALA A 184 9.50 -30.59 -14.28
N ALA A 185 9.86 -29.44 -13.68
CA ALA A 185 8.99 -28.75 -12.71
C ALA A 185 7.84 -27.98 -13.39
N GLN A 186 7.93 -27.71 -14.70
CA GLN A 186 7.05 -26.81 -15.44
C GLN A 186 5.56 -27.15 -15.27
N GLN A 187 5.14 -28.40 -15.53
CA GLN A 187 3.73 -28.77 -15.40
C GLN A 187 3.25 -28.79 -13.94
N SER A 188 4.12 -29.12 -12.98
CA SER A 188 3.79 -29.04 -11.55
C SER A 188 3.58 -27.60 -11.10
N ALA A 189 4.42 -26.66 -11.53
CA ALA A 189 4.25 -25.24 -11.25
C ALA A 189 2.96 -24.70 -11.87
N ILE A 190 2.70 -24.98 -13.15
CA ILE A 190 1.46 -24.57 -13.83
C ILE A 190 0.20 -25.14 -13.15
N ASN A 191 0.23 -26.40 -12.70
CA ASN A 191 -0.89 -27.00 -11.98
C ASN A 191 -1.08 -26.36 -10.60
N PHE A 192 0.00 -26.10 -9.86
CA PHE A 192 -0.03 -25.43 -8.57
C PHE A 192 -0.60 -24.00 -8.68
N THR A 193 -0.16 -23.21 -9.67
CA THR A 193 -0.77 -21.91 -9.96
C THR A 193 -2.26 -22.05 -10.26
N ARG A 194 -2.68 -23.02 -11.08
CA ARG A 194 -4.11 -23.22 -11.41
C ARG A 194 -4.99 -23.59 -10.21
N SER A 195 -4.48 -24.39 -9.25
CA SER A 195 -5.22 -24.65 -8.00
C SER A 195 -5.28 -23.42 -7.12
N ASN A 196 -4.18 -22.68 -6.99
CA ASN A 196 -4.09 -21.46 -6.19
C ASN A 196 -5.02 -20.37 -6.72
N GLU A 197 -5.12 -20.20 -8.03
CA GLU A 197 -6.06 -19.27 -8.65
C GLU A 197 -7.51 -19.61 -8.32
N GLN A 198 -7.90 -20.90 -8.29
CA GLN A 198 -9.25 -21.31 -7.86
C GLN A 198 -9.46 -21.14 -6.35
N GLU A 199 -8.42 -21.34 -5.54
CA GLU A 199 -8.46 -21.09 -4.09
C GLU A 199 -8.65 -19.59 -3.80
N ALA A 200 -7.89 -18.73 -4.50
CA ALA A 200 -7.95 -17.28 -4.40
C ALA A 200 -9.28 -16.70 -4.92
N ASP A 201 -9.79 -17.16 -6.08
CA ASP A 201 -11.11 -16.77 -6.60
C ASP A 201 -12.21 -16.94 -5.54
N ARG A 202 -12.21 -18.10 -4.87
CA ARG A 202 -13.26 -18.51 -3.91
C ARG A 202 -13.21 -17.71 -2.62
N ILE A 203 -12.01 -17.53 -2.08
CA ILE A 203 -11.81 -16.82 -0.81
C ILE A 203 -11.97 -15.32 -1.03
N GLY A 204 -11.45 -14.78 -2.14
CA GLY A 204 -11.66 -13.38 -2.55
C GLY A 204 -13.14 -13.03 -2.69
N MET A 205 -13.95 -13.87 -3.37
CA MET A 205 -15.40 -13.67 -3.47
C MET A 205 -16.10 -13.64 -2.11
N GLN A 206 -15.72 -14.52 -1.16
CA GLN A 206 -16.30 -14.52 0.18
C GLN A 206 -15.90 -13.27 0.97
N VAL A 207 -14.61 -12.89 0.94
CA VAL A 207 -14.09 -11.69 1.60
C VAL A 207 -14.74 -10.42 1.06
N MET A 208 -15.03 -10.34 -0.24
CA MET A 208 -15.81 -9.25 -0.83
C MET A 208 -17.23 -9.18 -0.26
N ALA A 209 -17.94 -10.32 -0.22
CA ALA A 209 -19.31 -10.38 0.28
C ALA A 209 -19.39 -9.91 1.74
N ASP A 210 -18.49 -10.40 2.60
CA ASP A 210 -18.45 -10.07 4.02
C ASP A 210 -17.95 -8.62 4.27
N ALA A 211 -17.19 -8.05 3.34
CA ALA A 211 -16.79 -6.64 3.34
C ALA A 211 -17.87 -5.71 2.76
N GLY A 212 -18.96 -6.24 2.20
CA GLY A 212 -20.05 -5.47 1.59
C GLY A 212 -19.70 -4.90 0.22
N PHE A 213 -19.01 -5.68 -0.61
CA PHE A 213 -18.83 -5.46 -2.06
C PHE A 213 -19.59 -6.54 -2.85
N ASP A 214 -19.85 -6.28 -4.14
CA ASP A 214 -20.67 -7.17 -4.98
C ASP A 214 -19.86 -8.39 -5.48
N PRO A 215 -20.22 -9.63 -5.11
CA PRO A 215 -19.53 -10.84 -5.60
C PRO A 215 -19.73 -11.08 -7.10
N TYR A 216 -20.77 -10.51 -7.73
CA TYR A 216 -20.93 -10.55 -9.19
C TYR A 216 -19.87 -9.70 -9.92
N ALA A 217 -19.18 -8.79 -9.23
CA ALA A 217 -18.08 -8.03 -9.82
C ALA A 217 -16.90 -8.92 -10.24
N VAL A 218 -16.68 -10.09 -9.62
CA VAL A 218 -15.59 -11.02 -10.00
C VAL A 218 -15.80 -11.62 -11.41
N PRO A 219 -16.92 -12.29 -11.75
CA PRO A 219 -17.17 -12.75 -13.11
C PRO A 219 -17.37 -11.61 -14.12
N ASN A 220 -17.76 -10.41 -13.68
CA ASN A 220 -17.79 -9.21 -14.54
C ASN A 220 -16.38 -8.73 -14.90
N PHE A 221 -15.46 -8.63 -13.94
CA PHE A 221 -14.07 -8.28 -14.19
C PHE A 221 -13.37 -9.35 -15.05
N PHE A 222 -13.66 -10.63 -14.85
CA PHE A 222 -13.18 -11.71 -15.73
C PHE A 222 -13.70 -11.57 -17.17
N ARG A 223 -14.95 -11.16 -17.36
CA ARG A 223 -15.51 -10.82 -18.68
C ARG A 223 -14.76 -9.64 -19.30
N LYS A 224 -14.54 -8.56 -18.54
CA LYS A 224 -13.78 -7.37 -18.94
C LYS A 224 -12.34 -7.71 -19.36
N LEU A 225 -11.61 -8.52 -18.58
CA LEU A 225 -10.29 -9.05 -18.94
C LEU A 225 -10.33 -9.83 -20.26
N THR A 226 -11.32 -10.73 -20.40
CA THR A 226 -11.51 -11.54 -21.62
C THR A 226 -11.84 -10.69 -22.85
N GLU A 227 -12.60 -9.59 -22.67
CA GLU A 227 -12.93 -8.64 -23.73
C GLU A 227 -11.71 -7.82 -24.15
N GLN A 228 -10.97 -7.24 -23.19
CA GLN A 228 -9.74 -6.49 -23.45
C GLN A 228 -8.67 -7.34 -24.15
N ASN A 229 -8.47 -8.59 -23.71
CA ASN A 229 -7.49 -9.51 -24.31
C ASN A 229 -7.82 -9.95 -25.75
N ARG A 230 -8.98 -9.60 -26.32
CA ARG A 230 -9.29 -9.83 -27.75
C ARG A 230 -8.75 -8.76 -28.68
N PHE A 231 -8.43 -7.57 -28.14
CA PHE A 231 -8.07 -6.38 -28.94
C PHE A 231 -6.57 -6.06 -28.91
N ILE A 232 -5.75 -6.95 -28.33
CA ILE A 232 -4.31 -6.79 -28.15
C ILE A 232 -3.55 -8.02 -28.66
N SER A 233 -2.41 -7.80 -29.32
CA SER A 233 -1.59 -8.86 -29.92
C SER A 233 -0.70 -9.62 -28.92
N GLN A 234 -0.61 -9.11 -27.69
CA GLN A 234 0.10 -9.71 -26.55
C GLN A 234 -0.90 -9.89 -25.40
N GLN A 235 -0.73 -10.94 -24.61
CA GLN A 235 -1.62 -11.25 -23.48
C GLN A 235 -1.51 -10.17 -22.38
N LEU A 236 -2.63 -9.81 -21.74
CA LEU A 236 -2.64 -8.89 -20.59
C LEU A 236 -1.69 -9.39 -19.50
N SER A 237 -0.90 -8.48 -18.91
CA SER A 237 0.07 -8.82 -17.85
C SER A 237 -0.56 -9.58 -16.67
N PHE A 238 -1.73 -9.13 -16.19
CA PHE A 238 -2.51 -9.88 -15.19
C PHE A 238 -2.79 -11.33 -15.59
N LEU A 239 -3.05 -11.61 -16.87
CA LEU A 239 -3.35 -12.96 -17.33
C LEU A 239 -2.10 -13.82 -17.53
N GLN A 240 -0.89 -13.24 -17.50
CA GLN A 240 0.38 -13.97 -17.48
C GLN A 240 0.68 -14.53 -16.08
N THR A 241 0.46 -13.72 -15.04
CA THR A 241 0.60 -14.11 -13.63
C THR A 241 -0.60 -14.91 -13.11
N HIS A 242 -1.81 -14.57 -13.55
CA HIS A 242 -3.08 -15.16 -13.13
C HIS A 242 -3.86 -15.77 -14.32
N PRO A 243 -3.48 -16.97 -14.82
CA PRO A 243 -4.12 -17.57 -15.99
C PRO A 243 -5.64 -17.78 -15.83
N LEU A 244 -6.42 -17.00 -16.58
CA LEU A 244 -7.88 -17.10 -16.60
C LEU A 244 -8.32 -18.27 -17.50
N SER A 245 -8.87 -19.32 -16.89
CA SER A 245 -9.42 -20.48 -17.60
C SER A 245 -10.94 -20.43 -17.64
N GLN A 246 -11.55 -21.08 -18.63
CA GLN A 246 -13.02 -21.19 -18.73
C GLN A 246 -13.64 -21.79 -17.45
N ASN A 247 -12.92 -22.70 -16.77
CA ASN A 247 -13.36 -23.31 -15.51
C ASN A 247 -13.41 -22.30 -14.35
N ARG A 248 -12.51 -21.31 -14.30
CA ARG A 248 -12.60 -20.19 -13.34
C ARG A 248 -13.81 -19.32 -13.65
N VAL A 249 -14.01 -18.96 -14.93
CA VAL A 249 -15.15 -18.16 -15.39
C VAL A 249 -16.50 -18.82 -15.10
N SER A 250 -16.59 -20.16 -15.14
CA SER A 250 -17.81 -20.86 -14.73
C SER A 250 -17.95 -21.00 -13.21
N ASP A 251 -16.86 -21.31 -12.49
CA ASP A 251 -16.90 -21.47 -11.02
C ASP A 251 -17.24 -20.15 -10.31
N THR A 252 -16.70 -19.00 -10.75
CA THR A 252 -17.06 -17.69 -10.16
C THR A 252 -18.49 -17.25 -10.51
N ARG A 253 -19.04 -17.62 -11.68
CA ARG A 253 -20.46 -17.37 -11.98
C ARG A 253 -21.40 -18.19 -11.10
N MET A 254 -21.18 -19.51 -11.02
CA MET A 254 -21.98 -20.40 -10.17
C MET A 254 -21.87 -20.06 -8.67
N ARG A 255 -20.78 -19.40 -8.26
CA ARG A 255 -20.62 -18.87 -6.89
C ARG A 255 -21.31 -17.54 -6.69
N ALA A 256 -21.28 -16.64 -7.67
CA ALA A 256 -21.99 -15.37 -7.56
C ALA A 256 -23.50 -15.61 -7.36
N GLU A 257 -24.06 -16.61 -8.05
CA GLU A 257 -25.43 -17.11 -7.88
C GLU A 257 -25.79 -17.66 -6.48
N GLN A 258 -24.80 -17.87 -5.60
CA GLN A 258 -25.02 -18.25 -4.19
C GLN A 258 -25.14 -17.03 -3.25
N PHE A 259 -24.80 -15.84 -3.74
CA PHE A 259 -24.91 -14.58 -2.99
C PHE A 259 -26.16 -13.78 -3.41
N PRO A 260 -26.78 -13.03 -2.49
CA PRO A 260 -27.95 -12.21 -2.82
C PRO A 260 -27.55 -11.03 -3.72
N GLN A 261 -28.14 -10.94 -4.92
CA GLN A 261 -28.01 -9.77 -5.78
C GLN A 261 -28.46 -8.50 -5.06
N ARG A 262 -27.59 -7.49 -5.02
CA ARG A 262 -27.83 -6.18 -4.40
C ARG A 262 -27.12 -5.11 -5.22
N PHE A 263 -27.75 -3.96 -5.41
CA PHE A 263 -27.04 -2.77 -5.88
C PHE A 263 -26.17 -2.23 -4.74
N ILE A 264 -24.88 -2.09 -5.00
CA ILE A 264 -23.90 -1.53 -4.05
C ILE A 264 -23.30 -0.30 -4.73
N PRO A 265 -23.54 0.92 -4.22
CA PRO A 265 -23.01 2.14 -4.80
C PRO A 265 -21.51 2.27 -4.52
N ASP A 266 -20.78 2.84 -5.48
CA ASP A 266 -19.37 3.18 -5.33
C ASP A 266 -19.16 4.25 -4.24
N SER A 267 -18.06 4.17 -3.50
CA SER A 267 -17.62 5.25 -2.62
C SER A 267 -17.24 6.51 -3.40
N GLN A 268 -17.40 7.68 -2.77
CA GLN A 268 -16.90 8.94 -3.30
C GLN A 268 -15.37 8.86 -3.53
N ASP A 269 -14.63 8.21 -2.62
CA ASP A 269 -13.19 8.02 -2.69
C ASP A 269 -12.75 7.21 -3.91
N PHE A 270 -13.44 6.12 -4.27
CA PHE A 270 -13.20 5.40 -5.52
C PHE A 270 -13.37 6.31 -6.73
N THR A 271 -14.48 7.06 -6.81
CA THR A 271 -14.75 7.91 -7.98
C THR A 271 -13.72 9.04 -8.11
N LEU A 272 -13.27 9.62 -7.00
CA LEU A 272 -12.26 10.67 -6.97
C LEU A 272 -10.83 10.13 -7.23
N SER A 273 -10.46 8.98 -6.64
CA SER A 273 -9.20 8.29 -6.93
C SER A 273 -9.11 7.86 -8.39
N LYS A 274 -10.19 7.30 -8.96
CA LYS A 274 -10.27 6.95 -10.38
C LYS A 274 -10.16 8.18 -11.27
N ALA A 275 -10.82 9.29 -10.93
CA ALA A 275 -10.67 10.55 -11.66
C ALA A 275 -9.23 11.10 -11.59
N ARG A 276 -8.59 11.05 -10.43
CA ARG A 276 -7.17 11.44 -10.23
C ARG A 276 -6.21 10.56 -11.04
N VAL A 277 -6.42 9.25 -11.05
CA VAL A 277 -5.66 8.30 -11.88
C VAL A 277 -5.82 8.58 -13.36
N LEU A 278 -7.05 8.83 -13.83
CA LEU A 278 -7.29 9.19 -15.23
C LEU A 278 -6.63 10.53 -15.59
N ALA A 279 -6.63 11.53 -14.70
CA ALA A 279 -6.04 12.84 -14.93
C ALA A 279 -4.50 12.82 -14.96
N ARG A 280 -3.85 12.22 -13.95
CA ARG A 280 -2.39 12.31 -13.74
C ARG A 280 -1.58 11.12 -14.26
N TYR A 281 -2.19 9.93 -14.44
CA TYR A 281 -1.43 8.71 -14.77
C TYR A 281 -1.87 8.01 -16.06
N GLN A 282 -3.16 8.02 -16.44
CA GLN A 282 -3.64 7.28 -17.62
C GLN A 282 -3.40 8.01 -18.96
N TYR A 283 -3.56 9.33 -19.03
CA TYR A 283 -3.40 10.12 -20.26
C TYR A 283 -2.19 11.05 -20.19
N ASN A 284 -1.88 11.77 -21.28
CA ASN A 284 -1.04 12.96 -21.18
C ASN A 284 -1.91 14.18 -20.79
N LYS A 285 -1.28 15.25 -20.29
CA LYS A 285 -1.98 16.43 -19.75
C LYS A 285 -3.01 17.07 -20.68
N LYS A 286 -2.78 17.09 -22.01
CA LYS A 286 -3.71 17.70 -22.98
C LYS A 286 -4.88 16.80 -23.30
N ASP A 287 -4.65 15.50 -23.45
CA ASP A 287 -5.70 14.52 -23.74
C ASP A 287 -6.60 14.32 -22.52
N ALA A 288 -6.03 14.35 -21.31
CA ALA A 288 -6.78 14.28 -20.06
C ALA A 288 -7.85 15.39 -19.95
N GLU A 289 -7.49 16.64 -20.26
CA GLU A 289 -8.45 17.76 -20.24
C GLU A 289 -9.60 17.53 -21.25
N GLN A 290 -9.28 17.05 -22.45
CA GLN A 290 -10.29 16.73 -23.47
C GLN A 290 -11.21 15.59 -23.02
N VAL A 291 -10.66 14.54 -22.40
CA VAL A 291 -11.44 13.42 -21.84
C VAL A 291 -12.42 13.91 -20.76
N PHE A 292 -11.98 14.75 -19.82
CA PHE A 292 -12.88 15.28 -18.79
C PHE A 292 -13.90 16.28 -19.31
N ARG A 293 -13.53 17.16 -20.26
CA ARG A 293 -14.48 18.04 -20.94
C ARG A 293 -15.54 17.26 -21.72
N LYS A 294 -15.17 16.17 -22.40
CA LYS A 294 -16.12 15.27 -23.06
C LYS A 294 -17.05 14.60 -22.05
N LYS A 295 -16.50 14.00 -20.99
CA LYS A 295 -17.27 13.34 -19.92
C LYS A 295 -18.31 14.26 -19.27
N LEU A 296 -17.96 15.53 -19.03
CA LEU A 296 -18.91 16.50 -18.47
C LEU A 296 -20.06 16.88 -19.41
N GLY A 297 -19.89 16.70 -20.73
CA GLY A 297 -20.93 16.89 -21.74
C GLY A 297 -21.76 15.64 -22.07
N GLU A 298 -21.37 14.47 -21.56
CA GLU A 298 -22.12 13.22 -21.75
C GLU A 298 -23.35 13.17 -20.79
N PRO A 299 -24.50 12.59 -21.19
CA PRO A 299 -25.67 12.48 -20.32
C PRO A 299 -25.35 11.76 -19.00
N GLY A 300 -25.68 12.39 -17.86
CA GLY A 300 -25.32 11.91 -16.52
C GLY A 300 -23.85 12.11 -16.13
N GLY A 301 -23.00 12.57 -17.05
CA GLY A 301 -21.56 12.74 -16.84
C GLY A 301 -21.14 13.99 -16.06
N ASN A 302 -22.06 14.91 -15.74
CA ASN A 302 -21.80 16.09 -14.90
C ASN A 302 -21.70 15.73 -13.39
N THR A 303 -20.72 14.91 -13.02
CA THR A 303 -20.51 14.39 -11.66
C THR A 303 -19.42 15.16 -10.90
N LYS A 304 -19.46 15.13 -9.55
CA LYS A 304 -18.37 15.64 -8.69
C LYS A 304 -16.99 15.14 -9.15
N ALA A 305 -16.89 13.85 -9.50
CA ALA A 305 -15.64 13.22 -9.93
C ALA A 305 -15.13 13.71 -11.29
N ASN A 306 -16.01 13.94 -12.26
CA ASN A 306 -15.60 14.49 -13.57
C ASN A 306 -15.27 15.99 -13.47
N GLN A 307 -15.93 16.73 -12.57
CA GLN A 307 -15.57 18.12 -12.24
C GLN A 307 -14.18 18.18 -11.58
N TYR A 308 -13.93 17.31 -10.60
CA TYR A 308 -12.63 17.16 -9.94
C TYR A 308 -11.51 16.80 -10.93
N GLY A 309 -11.74 15.80 -11.78
CA GLY A 309 -10.79 15.40 -12.82
C GLY A 309 -10.49 16.53 -13.81
N LEU A 310 -11.51 17.30 -14.23
CA LEU A 310 -11.28 18.50 -15.04
C LEU A 310 -10.40 19.51 -14.29
N ALA A 311 -10.69 19.80 -13.01
CA ALA A 311 -9.92 20.76 -12.22
C ALA A 311 -8.43 20.38 -12.11
N ILE A 312 -8.11 19.11 -11.89
CA ILE A 312 -6.71 18.62 -11.93
C ILE A 312 -6.09 18.94 -13.29
N THR A 313 -6.76 18.61 -14.40
CA THR A 313 -6.19 18.85 -15.74
C THR A 313 -6.08 20.33 -16.11
N LEU A 314 -6.90 21.21 -15.52
CA LEU A 314 -6.80 22.66 -15.65
C LEU A 314 -5.56 23.18 -14.91
N LEU A 315 -5.37 22.77 -13.66
CA LEU A 315 -4.16 23.05 -12.87
C LEU A 315 -2.91 22.54 -13.60
N ASP A 316 -2.91 21.27 -13.98
CA ASP A 316 -1.76 20.62 -14.62
C ASP A 316 -1.42 21.22 -15.99
N THR A 317 -2.33 21.97 -16.63
CA THR A 317 -2.12 22.75 -17.87
C THR A 317 -1.97 24.27 -17.65
N GLY A 318 -1.85 24.73 -16.41
CA GLY A 318 -1.60 26.15 -16.06
C GLY A 318 -2.81 27.07 -16.10
N LYS A 319 -4.03 26.53 -16.20
CA LYS A 319 -5.30 27.29 -16.26
C LYS A 319 -5.84 27.56 -14.84
N LEU A 320 -4.99 28.16 -14.00
CA LEU A 320 -5.17 28.24 -12.55
C LEU A 320 -6.54 28.83 -12.15
N ASP A 321 -6.99 29.92 -12.75
CA ASP A 321 -8.28 30.55 -12.42
C ASP A 321 -9.50 29.66 -12.75
N GLN A 322 -9.40 28.84 -13.81
CA GLN A 322 -10.45 27.88 -14.15
C GLN A 322 -10.44 26.67 -13.19
N ALA A 323 -9.25 26.23 -12.78
CA ALA A 323 -9.10 25.17 -11.79
C ALA A 323 -9.63 25.62 -10.42
N ARG A 324 -9.24 26.82 -9.97
CA ARG A 324 -9.64 27.44 -8.70
C ARG A 324 -11.15 27.52 -8.58
N LYS A 325 -11.81 28.17 -9.54
CA LYS A 325 -13.27 28.30 -9.58
C LYS A 325 -14.00 26.95 -9.51
N LEU A 326 -13.44 25.90 -10.11
CA LEU A 326 -14.05 24.57 -10.14
C LEU A 326 -13.82 23.79 -8.84
N ILE A 327 -12.68 23.98 -8.16
CA ILE A 327 -12.41 23.40 -6.83
C ILE A 327 -13.18 24.14 -5.72
N GLU A 328 -13.25 25.47 -5.76
CA GLU A 328 -14.04 26.25 -4.80
C GLU A 328 -15.52 25.83 -4.85
N GLN A 329 -16.09 25.66 -6.05
CA GLN A 329 -17.44 25.10 -6.25
C GLN A 329 -17.62 23.64 -5.80
N LEU A 330 -16.55 22.91 -5.49
CA LEU A 330 -16.59 21.56 -4.90
C LEU A 330 -16.44 21.63 -3.38
N LEU A 331 -15.55 22.50 -2.87
CA LEU A 331 -15.36 22.80 -1.45
C LEU A 331 -16.62 23.41 -0.81
N GLU A 332 -17.35 24.30 -1.52
CA GLU A 332 -18.67 24.83 -1.12
C GLU A 332 -19.70 23.75 -0.73
N LYS A 333 -19.49 22.49 -1.15
CA LYS A 333 -20.39 21.36 -0.96
C LYS A 333 -19.78 20.24 -0.09
N ASP A 334 -18.52 20.39 0.31
CA ASP A 334 -17.67 19.32 0.86
C ASP A 334 -16.36 19.92 1.42
N GLU A 335 -16.49 20.85 2.37
CA GLU A 335 -15.42 21.75 2.87
C GLU A 335 -14.23 21.03 3.54
N HIS A 336 -14.37 19.74 3.83
CA HIS A 336 -13.35 18.92 4.47
C HIS A 336 -12.88 17.76 3.56
N ASN A 337 -13.15 17.83 2.26
CA ASN A 337 -12.76 16.81 1.30
C ASN A 337 -11.27 16.89 0.97
N LEU A 338 -10.50 15.88 1.39
CA LEU A 338 -9.05 15.85 1.20
C LEU A 338 -8.63 15.93 -0.28
N TYR A 339 -9.43 15.37 -1.20
CA TYR A 339 -9.14 15.44 -2.64
C TYR A 339 -9.21 16.88 -3.17
N TYR A 340 -10.17 17.68 -2.66
CA TYR A 340 -10.37 19.06 -3.08
C TYR A 340 -9.36 19.99 -2.40
N ILE A 341 -9.06 19.76 -1.12
CA ILE A 341 -8.04 20.51 -0.34
C ILE A 341 -6.65 20.33 -0.95
N ASP A 342 -6.28 19.11 -1.39
CA ASP A 342 -5.01 18.81 -2.07
C ASP A 342 -4.84 19.61 -3.37
N VAL A 343 -5.86 19.60 -4.25
CA VAL A 343 -5.80 20.36 -5.51
C VAL A 343 -5.91 21.86 -5.29
N TYR A 344 -6.63 22.33 -4.26
CA TYR A 344 -6.64 23.75 -3.87
C TYR A 344 -5.29 24.19 -3.30
N THR A 345 -4.59 23.30 -2.58
CA THR A 345 -3.21 23.52 -2.13
C THR A 345 -2.28 23.72 -3.32
N ASP A 346 -2.25 22.80 -4.29
CA ASP A 346 -1.46 22.96 -5.52
C ASP A 346 -1.75 24.32 -6.20
N ILE A 347 -3.03 24.70 -6.33
CA ILE A 347 -3.46 25.98 -6.95
C ILE A 347 -2.93 27.21 -6.18
N LEU A 348 -3.11 27.25 -4.85
CA LEU A 348 -2.66 28.38 -4.03
C LEU A 348 -1.13 28.50 -4.01
N LEU A 349 -0.40 27.39 -4.08
CA LEU A 349 1.07 27.39 -4.16
C LEU A 349 1.57 27.92 -5.51
N GLU A 350 0.94 27.54 -6.63
CA GLU A 350 1.27 28.09 -7.97
C GLU A 350 0.88 29.58 -8.08
N GLN A 351 -0.24 30.01 -7.47
CA GLN A 351 -0.62 31.43 -7.36
C GLN A 351 0.18 32.21 -6.29
N LYS A 352 1.03 31.53 -5.51
CA LYS A 352 1.87 32.08 -4.43
C LYS A 352 1.10 32.70 -3.27
N GLU A 353 -0.15 32.29 -3.07
CA GLU A 353 -1.02 32.65 -1.93
C GLU A 353 -0.63 31.84 -0.67
N TYR A 354 0.66 31.86 -0.33
CA TYR A 354 1.25 31.00 0.70
C TYR A 354 0.61 31.18 2.08
N GLN A 355 0.24 32.40 2.47
CA GLN A 355 -0.38 32.67 3.78
C GLN A 355 -1.74 31.97 3.91
N LEU A 356 -2.63 32.16 2.92
CA LEU A 356 -3.94 31.51 2.87
C LEU A 356 -3.81 29.98 2.82
N CYS A 357 -2.82 29.48 2.07
CA CYS A 357 -2.51 28.06 1.98
C CYS A 357 -2.09 27.46 3.33
N LEU A 358 -1.21 28.15 4.07
CA LEU A 358 -0.77 27.73 5.41
C LEU A 358 -1.90 27.78 6.44
N GLU A 359 -2.69 28.85 6.47
CA GLU A 359 -3.82 29.02 7.38
C GLU A 359 -4.89 27.94 7.18
N MET A 360 -5.22 27.61 5.92
CA MET A 360 -6.10 26.50 5.57
C MET A 360 -5.54 25.16 6.05
N LEU A 361 -4.27 24.88 5.76
CA LEU A 361 -3.65 23.58 6.07
C LEU A 361 -3.41 23.39 7.57
N GLU A 362 -3.18 24.46 8.33
CA GLU A 362 -3.16 24.44 9.80
C GLU A 362 -4.51 24.01 10.37
N GLN A 363 -5.61 24.60 9.90
CA GLN A 363 -6.96 24.21 10.33
C GLN A 363 -7.26 22.73 10.01
N GLN A 364 -6.91 22.26 8.81
CA GLN A 364 -7.08 20.85 8.45
C GLN A 364 -6.18 19.92 9.28
N TYR A 365 -4.98 20.35 9.66
CA TYR A 365 -4.05 19.57 10.49
C TYR A 365 -4.56 19.46 11.93
N LEU A 366 -5.18 20.52 12.47
CA LEU A 366 -5.84 20.50 13.78
C LEU A 366 -7.09 19.60 13.80
N LEU A 367 -7.85 19.55 12.71
CA LEU A 367 -9.00 18.64 12.55
C LEU A 367 -8.59 17.17 12.34
N ARG A 368 -7.45 16.92 11.67
CA ARG A 368 -6.99 15.58 11.29
C ARG A 368 -5.50 15.35 11.63
N PRO A 369 -5.11 15.41 12.92
CA PRO A 369 -3.71 15.23 13.32
C PRO A 369 -3.17 13.87 12.87
N ASN A 370 -1.97 13.88 12.30
CA ASN A 370 -1.28 12.72 11.68
C ASN A 370 -1.89 12.18 10.37
N ASN A 371 -2.92 12.81 9.77
CA ASN A 371 -3.34 12.46 8.40
C ASN A 371 -2.21 12.78 7.40
N GLN A 372 -1.87 11.86 6.50
CA GLN A 372 -0.68 12.02 5.66
C GLN A 372 -0.89 12.98 4.50
N VAL A 373 -2.10 13.05 3.92
CA VAL A 373 -2.43 14.01 2.85
C VAL A 373 -2.24 15.44 3.35
N VAL A 374 -2.83 15.76 4.51
CA VAL A 374 -2.72 17.08 5.12
C VAL A 374 -1.30 17.36 5.58
N THR A 375 -0.63 16.42 6.26
CA THR A 375 0.73 16.66 6.80
C THR A 375 1.77 16.88 5.69
N LEU A 376 1.69 16.15 4.58
CA LEU A 376 2.59 16.34 3.43
C LEU A 376 2.29 17.64 2.68
N ASN A 377 1.01 17.97 2.45
CA ASN A 377 0.64 19.26 1.84
C ASN A 377 1.09 20.44 2.70
N TYR A 378 0.87 20.39 4.02
CA TYR A 378 1.29 21.45 4.95
C TYR A 378 2.82 21.59 5.03
N ALA A 379 3.56 20.48 5.02
CA ALA A 379 5.02 20.51 4.95
C ALA A 379 5.54 21.04 3.60
N ASN A 380 4.91 20.70 2.47
CA ASN A 380 5.24 21.27 1.16
C ASN A 380 4.95 22.79 1.13
N ALA A 381 3.79 23.22 1.60
CA ALA A 381 3.45 24.64 1.71
C ALA A 381 4.44 25.42 2.59
N ALA A 382 4.83 24.85 3.73
CA ALA A 382 5.87 25.40 4.59
C ALA A 382 7.25 25.43 3.90
N MET A 383 7.58 24.46 3.06
CA MET A 383 8.81 24.50 2.24
C MET A 383 8.78 25.59 1.17
N LYS A 384 7.64 25.80 0.48
CA LYS A 384 7.49 26.86 -0.54
C LYS A 384 7.53 28.27 0.07
N SER A 385 7.08 28.44 1.30
CA SER A 385 7.06 29.72 2.03
C SER A 385 8.33 30.06 2.81
N GLY A 386 9.30 29.12 2.91
CA GLY A 386 10.52 29.29 3.71
C GLY A 386 10.41 28.85 5.17
N GLY A 387 9.25 28.32 5.60
CA GLY A 387 8.99 27.75 6.92
C GLY A 387 9.68 26.40 7.18
N HIS A 388 10.97 26.25 6.85
CA HIS A 388 11.69 24.97 6.88
C HIS A 388 11.66 24.26 8.25
N HIS A 389 11.67 25.01 9.36
CA HIS A 389 11.54 24.43 10.71
C HIS A 389 10.15 23.79 10.97
N LEU A 390 9.08 24.38 10.44
CA LEU A 390 7.71 23.83 10.51
C LEU A 390 7.63 22.56 9.65
N ALA A 391 8.17 22.59 8.43
CA ALA A 391 8.27 21.40 7.59
C ALA A 391 9.01 20.24 8.30
N ILE A 392 10.18 20.50 8.90
CA ILE A 392 10.94 19.50 9.67
C ILE A 392 10.12 18.94 10.84
N HIS A 393 9.34 19.77 11.54
CA HIS A 393 8.48 19.31 12.63
C HIS A 393 7.39 18.34 12.12
N LEU A 394 6.63 18.77 11.11
CA LEU A 394 5.55 18.00 10.49
C LEU A 394 6.04 16.66 9.92
N LEU A 395 7.13 16.69 9.14
CA LEU A 395 7.70 15.52 8.47
C LEU A 395 8.27 14.51 9.46
N LYS A 396 8.92 14.97 10.55
CA LYS A 396 9.38 14.07 11.62
C LYS A 396 8.23 13.48 12.42
N SER A 397 7.13 14.20 12.61
CA SER A 397 5.91 13.66 13.24
C SER A 397 5.30 12.55 12.38
N LEU A 398 5.17 12.77 11.06
CA LEU A 398 4.69 11.76 10.12
C LEU A 398 5.60 10.51 10.08
N LEU A 399 6.92 10.71 9.97
CA LEU A 399 7.91 9.62 9.91
C LEU A 399 8.04 8.80 11.20
N PHE A 400 7.57 9.32 12.35
CA PHE A 400 7.50 8.54 13.59
C PHE A 400 6.47 7.40 13.48
N TYR A 401 5.37 7.61 12.76
CA TYR A 401 4.29 6.62 12.58
C TYR A 401 4.36 5.89 11.23
N LYS A 402 4.67 6.58 10.12
CA LYS A 402 4.85 6.00 8.78
C LYS A 402 6.31 6.13 8.34
N ASN A 403 7.17 5.36 8.99
CA ASN A 403 8.63 5.37 8.81
C ASN A 403 9.14 4.81 7.45
N ASP A 404 8.23 4.56 6.51
CA ASP A 404 8.53 4.13 5.15
C ASP A 404 7.90 5.03 4.07
N ASN A 405 7.47 6.24 4.45
CA ASN A 405 6.96 7.27 3.55
C ASN A 405 8.09 7.96 2.77
N ILE A 406 8.15 7.70 1.46
CA ILE A 406 9.19 8.20 0.55
C ILE A 406 9.19 9.73 0.42
N LEU A 407 8.02 10.35 0.17
CA LEU A 407 7.91 11.81 0.04
C LEU A 407 8.31 12.53 1.34
N ALA A 408 8.01 11.93 2.49
CA ALA A 408 8.35 12.53 3.77
C ALA A 408 9.88 12.59 4.01
N TYR A 409 10.63 11.57 3.57
CA TYR A 409 12.11 11.59 3.63
C TYR A 409 12.72 12.56 2.63
N ASP A 410 12.18 12.65 1.41
CA ASP A 410 12.67 13.53 0.34
C ASP A 410 12.49 15.02 0.72
N LEU A 411 11.28 15.41 1.11
CA LEU A 411 10.99 16.76 1.64
C LEU A 411 11.81 17.09 2.89
N LEU A 412 12.08 16.10 3.75
CA LEU A 412 12.86 16.31 4.97
C LEU A 412 14.34 16.55 4.65
N ALA A 413 14.89 15.86 3.65
CA ALA A 413 16.24 16.10 3.16
C ALA A 413 16.38 17.52 2.61
N ASP A 414 15.47 17.95 1.73
CA ASP A 414 15.50 19.32 1.18
C ASP A 414 15.27 20.39 2.27
N ALA A 415 14.48 20.12 3.31
CA ALA A 415 14.30 21.03 4.45
C ALA A 415 15.59 21.22 5.28
N TYR A 416 16.33 20.14 5.56
CA TYR A 416 17.63 20.25 6.24
C TYR A 416 18.69 20.94 5.38
N LYS A 417 18.70 20.66 4.08
CA LYS A 417 19.58 21.30 3.10
C LYS A 417 19.33 22.81 2.98
N ALA A 418 18.07 23.24 3.01
CA ALA A 418 17.70 24.67 3.03
C ALA A 418 18.20 25.40 4.29
N LEU A 419 18.30 24.70 5.43
CA LEU A 419 18.89 25.22 6.67
C LEU A 419 20.42 25.04 6.77
N GLY A 420 21.07 24.40 5.78
CA GLY A 420 22.50 24.09 5.81
C GLY A 420 22.91 23.00 6.81
N ASP A 421 21.96 22.23 7.37
CA ASP A 421 22.26 21.07 8.22
C ASP A 421 22.59 19.86 7.32
N PHE A 422 23.79 19.88 6.75
CA PHE A 422 24.25 18.83 5.83
C PHE A 422 24.32 17.47 6.51
N GLY A 423 24.67 17.39 7.80
CA GLY A 423 24.65 16.13 8.56
C GLY A 423 23.26 15.48 8.57
N LYS A 424 22.20 16.27 8.77
CA LYS A 424 20.82 15.77 8.72
C LYS A 424 20.25 15.58 7.32
N TYR A 425 20.64 16.40 6.35
CA TYR A 425 20.33 16.18 4.93
C TYR A 425 20.85 14.83 4.44
N TYR A 426 22.13 14.53 4.68
CA TYR A 426 22.73 13.25 4.31
C TYR A 426 22.13 12.07 5.10
N GLU A 427 21.75 12.24 6.38
CA GLU A 427 20.99 11.20 7.09
C GLU A 427 19.64 10.90 6.42
N ALA A 428 18.84 11.93 6.11
CA ALA A 428 17.51 11.75 5.52
C ALA A 428 17.61 11.11 4.13
N LYS A 429 18.64 11.46 3.35
CA LYS A 429 18.96 10.78 2.08
C LYS A 429 19.36 9.32 2.26
N ALA A 430 20.09 8.97 3.31
CA ALA A 430 20.44 7.58 3.57
C ALA A 430 19.21 6.73 3.90
N ASP A 431 18.23 7.28 4.64
CA ASP A 431 16.96 6.58 4.88
C ASP A 431 16.16 6.43 3.57
N LEU A 432 16.07 7.48 2.75
CA LEU A 432 15.44 7.43 1.43
C LEU A 432 16.08 6.36 0.53
N ALA A 433 17.41 6.32 0.45
CA ALA A 433 18.15 5.32 -0.32
C ALA A 433 17.93 3.90 0.22
N TYR A 434 17.87 3.72 1.54
CA TYR A 434 17.55 2.43 2.16
C TYR A 434 16.13 1.96 1.81
N GLN A 435 15.11 2.84 1.86
CA GLN A 435 13.73 2.50 1.50
C GLN A 435 13.55 2.08 0.03
N LEU A 436 14.51 2.41 -0.84
CA LEU A 436 14.60 2.01 -2.24
C LEU A 436 15.60 0.85 -2.47
N ALA A 437 15.98 0.12 -1.41
CA ALA A 437 16.98 -0.96 -1.40
C ALA A 437 18.40 -0.60 -1.91
N ASN A 438 18.73 0.69 -2.04
CA ASN A 438 20.05 1.14 -2.47
C ASN A 438 21.02 1.23 -1.28
N TYR A 439 21.35 0.06 -0.71
CA TYR A 439 22.24 -0.06 0.46
C TYR A 439 23.61 0.61 0.26
N PRO A 440 24.31 0.50 -0.89
CA PRO A 440 25.58 1.21 -1.10
C PRO A 440 25.40 2.72 -0.93
N LYS A 441 24.43 3.32 -1.62
CA LYS A 441 24.17 4.77 -1.53
C LYS A 441 23.77 5.21 -0.13
N ALA A 442 22.99 4.39 0.59
CA ALA A 442 22.61 4.64 1.98
C ALA A 442 23.82 4.60 2.94
N ILE A 443 24.76 3.68 2.73
CA ILE A 443 26.00 3.59 3.51
C ILE A 443 26.92 4.78 3.20
N ASP A 444 27.00 5.20 1.92
CA ASP A 444 27.78 6.36 1.50
C ASP A 444 27.22 7.67 2.07
N ASP A 445 25.90 7.90 1.97
CA ASP A 445 25.26 9.08 2.57
C ASP A 445 25.38 9.06 4.11
N LEU A 446 25.44 7.90 4.77
CA LEU A 446 25.77 7.86 6.21
C LEU A 446 27.23 8.21 6.53
N ASN A 447 28.18 7.92 5.64
CA ASN A 447 29.56 8.39 5.80
C ASN A 447 29.66 9.91 5.65
N GLU A 448 28.95 10.51 4.69
CA GLU A 448 28.91 11.97 4.56
C GLU A 448 28.18 12.65 5.74
N ALA A 449 27.08 12.05 6.22
CA ALA A 449 26.41 12.52 7.43
C ALA A 449 27.34 12.54 8.66
N LEU A 450 28.24 11.56 8.78
CA LEU A 450 29.28 11.49 9.82
C LEU A 450 30.38 12.54 9.61
N ASN A 451 30.80 12.81 8.37
CA ASN A 451 31.81 13.82 8.03
C ASN A 451 31.38 15.23 8.45
N HIS A 452 30.08 15.51 8.49
CA HIS A 452 29.51 16.80 8.90
C HIS A 452 29.30 16.96 10.42
N LEU A 453 29.58 15.95 11.26
CA LEU A 453 29.42 16.06 12.71
C LEU A 453 30.60 16.76 13.40
N LYS A 454 30.29 17.63 14.36
CA LYS A 454 31.29 18.27 15.24
C LYS A 454 31.76 17.32 16.35
N PRO A 455 33.01 17.44 16.88
CA PRO A 455 33.57 16.52 17.87
C PRO A 455 32.77 16.37 19.18
N GLU A 456 31.91 17.34 19.49
CA GLU A 456 31.05 17.36 20.68
C GLU A 456 29.83 16.46 20.51
N GLN A 457 29.39 16.17 19.27
CA GLN A 457 28.17 15.43 18.93
C GLN A 457 28.33 13.90 19.10
N LYS A 458 28.97 13.47 20.19
CA LYS A 458 29.38 12.07 20.46
C LYS A 458 28.23 11.06 20.50
N LEU A 459 27.05 11.47 20.95
CA LEU A 459 25.85 10.62 20.92
C LEU A 459 25.36 10.38 19.48
N GLU A 460 25.37 11.43 18.67
CA GLU A 460 24.89 11.41 17.29
C GLU A 460 25.82 10.61 16.38
N ASN A 461 27.13 10.79 16.55
CA ASN A 461 28.16 10.00 15.87
C ASN A 461 27.98 8.49 16.14
N ARG A 462 27.81 8.09 17.41
CA ARG A 462 27.52 6.70 17.78
C ARG A 462 26.24 6.17 17.15
N ARG A 463 25.19 7.00 17.04
CA ARG A 463 23.90 6.63 16.45
C ARG A 463 24.00 6.39 14.94
N LEU A 464 24.69 7.27 14.21
CA LEU A 464 24.92 7.11 12.77
C LEU A 464 25.88 5.94 12.47
N GLU A 465 26.94 5.72 13.26
CA GLU A 465 27.80 4.54 13.14
C GLU A 465 27.04 3.22 13.38
N ALA A 466 26.17 3.17 14.41
CA ALA A 466 25.32 2.01 14.64
C ALA A 466 24.35 1.74 13.47
N LYS A 467 23.71 2.79 12.94
CA LYS A 467 22.83 2.74 11.76
C LYS A 467 23.58 2.23 10.52
N LYS A 468 24.78 2.76 10.26
CA LYS A 468 25.66 2.34 9.15
C LYS A 468 26.05 0.86 9.27
N LYS A 469 26.47 0.44 10.47
CA LYS A 469 26.82 -0.97 10.75
C LYS A 469 25.63 -1.91 10.58
N GLN A 470 24.42 -1.48 10.93
CA GLN A 470 23.19 -2.24 10.70
C GLN A 470 22.91 -2.43 9.19
N LEU A 471 22.95 -1.35 8.39
CA LEU A 471 22.76 -1.44 6.94
C LEU A 471 23.83 -2.29 6.26
N GLN A 472 25.09 -2.17 6.69
CA GLN A 472 26.18 -3.04 6.24
C GLN A 472 25.91 -4.52 6.57
N ALA A 473 25.42 -4.84 7.77
CA ALA A 473 25.11 -6.21 8.17
C ALA A 473 23.92 -6.79 7.39
N GLU A 474 22.88 -5.98 7.12
CA GLU A 474 21.75 -6.38 6.29
C GLU A 474 22.17 -6.62 4.83
N PHE A 475 22.91 -5.69 4.22
CA PHE A 475 23.40 -5.83 2.85
C PHE A 475 24.31 -7.05 2.68
N ASN A 476 25.27 -7.25 3.59
CA ASN A 476 26.13 -8.44 3.61
C ASN A 476 25.35 -9.75 3.80
N ARG A 477 24.18 -9.72 4.45
CA ARG A 477 23.29 -10.88 4.57
C ARG A 477 22.57 -11.15 3.25
N LEU A 478 22.03 -10.11 2.61
CA LEU A 478 21.30 -10.23 1.33
C LEU A 478 22.21 -10.69 0.18
N GLN A 479 23.47 -10.29 0.16
CA GLN A 479 24.48 -10.77 -0.81
C GLN A 479 24.91 -12.24 -0.60
N ARG A 480 24.46 -12.92 0.47
CA ARG A 480 24.86 -14.30 0.83
C ARG A 480 23.69 -15.29 0.89
N MET A 481 22.47 -14.86 0.57
CA MET A 481 21.27 -15.71 0.56
C MET A 481 21.07 -16.44 -0.75
#